data_AF-A0A850AMX9-F1
#
_entry.id   AF-A0A850AMX9-F1
#
_cell.length_a   1.000
_cell.length_b   1.000
_cell.length_c   1.000
_cell.angle_alpha   90.00
_cell.angle_beta   90.00
_cell.angle_gamma   90.00
#
_symmetry.space_group_name_H-M   'P 1'
#
loop_
_entity.id
_entity.type
_entity.pdbx_description
1 polymer ?
#
loop_
_entity_poly.entity_id
_entity_poly.type
_entity_poly.pdbx_seq_one_letter_code
_entity_poly.pdbx_strand_id
1 'polypeptide(L)'
;MDSTMLVYLAGAIEHAPDGGRAWREEISRFLAGTLGHRVFNPCVEENHLLSAEEFREFRRWKETDLPQFRRTMRKLINTDLDILLNKTDYVVCLWDEHVLNGGGTHGELTLAYHRNIPVYMVSKIPRAGISSWILGCTTELFENFEQLKGFLEEKFKKNFQT
;
A
#
# COMPACT_ATOMS: atom_id res chain seq x y z
N MET A 1 -2.91 -26.79 2.79
CA MET A 1 -2.94 -25.72 3.81
C MET A 1 -3.46 -24.51 3.08
N ASP A 2 -4.66 -24.07 3.42
CA ASP A 2 -5.26 -22.89 2.81
C ASP A 2 -4.45 -21.68 3.29
N SER A 3 -3.48 -21.22 2.48
CA SER A 3 -2.58 -20.17 2.93
C SER A 3 -3.35 -18.87 2.96
N THR A 4 -3.58 -18.34 4.16
CA THR A 4 -4.19 -17.03 4.35
C THR A 4 -3.47 -15.98 3.50
N MET A 5 -4.19 -15.36 2.57
CA MET A 5 -3.64 -14.35 1.67
C MET A 5 -3.09 -13.14 2.43
N LEU A 6 -2.02 -12.53 1.92
CA LEU A 6 -1.45 -11.29 2.41
C LEU A 6 -1.73 -10.14 1.44
N VAL A 7 -2.32 -9.07 1.97
CA VAL A 7 -2.66 -7.85 1.23
C VAL A 7 -1.69 -6.73 1.59
N TYR A 8 -1.13 -6.05 0.59
CA TYR A 8 -0.31 -4.86 0.80
C TYR A 8 -1.13 -3.58 0.60
N LEU A 9 -1.06 -2.63 1.54
CA LEU A 9 -1.79 -1.36 1.47
C LEU A 9 -0.94 -0.20 0.96
N ALA A 10 -1.07 0.09 -0.34
CA ALA A 10 -0.36 1.17 -1.02
C ALA A 10 -1.16 2.49 -1.01
N GLY A 11 -0.49 3.62 -0.90
CA GLY A 11 -1.10 4.96 -0.89
C GLY A 11 -0.25 5.97 -0.12
N ALA A 12 -0.65 7.24 -0.16
CA ALA A 12 0.14 8.32 0.43
C ALA A 12 0.38 8.12 1.95
N ILE A 13 1.58 8.52 2.39
CA ILE A 13 1.99 8.60 3.80
C ILE A 13 2.57 10.00 4.07
N GLU A 14 3.64 10.39 3.38
CA GLU A 14 4.36 11.66 3.61
C GLU A 14 3.47 12.91 3.46
N HIS A 15 2.51 12.87 2.52
CA HIS A 15 1.63 14.01 2.21
C HIS A 15 0.17 13.81 2.63
N ALA A 16 -0.18 12.67 3.22
CA ALA A 16 -1.54 12.41 3.66
C ALA A 16 -1.84 13.18 4.96
N PRO A 17 -3.02 13.80 5.13
CA PRO A 17 -3.36 14.66 6.28
C PRO A 17 -3.24 13.95 7.63
N ASP A 18 -3.54 12.65 7.66
CA ASP A 18 -3.46 11.79 8.84
C ASP A 18 -2.32 10.76 8.73
N GLY A 19 -1.36 10.96 7.82
CA GLY A 19 -0.32 9.97 7.50
C GLY A 19 -0.86 8.71 6.81
N GLY A 20 -2.09 8.75 6.30
CA GLY A 20 -2.73 7.65 5.58
C GLY A 20 -3.21 6.53 6.51
N ARG A 21 -3.56 6.85 7.76
CA ARG A 21 -3.91 5.86 8.79
C ARG A 21 -5.37 5.41 8.71
N ALA A 22 -6.32 6.34 8.67
CA ALA A 22 -7.74 6.04 8.88
C ALA A 22 -8.29 5.04 7.86
N TRP A 23 -8.03 5.25 6.56
CA TRP A 23 -8.50 4.34 5.52
C TRP A 23 -7.82 2.96 5.60
N ARG A 24 -6.54 2.93 5.99
CA ARG A 24 -5.79 1.68 6.16
C ARG A 24 -6.33 0.87 7.32
N GLU A 25 -6.69 1.52 8.43
CA GLU A 25 -7.34 0.87 9.58
C GLU A 25 -8.73 0.33 9.22
N GLU A 26 -9.52 1.11 8.47
CA GLU A 26 -10.83 0.68 7.99
C GLU A 26 -10.73 -0.56 7.09
N ILE A 27 -9.92 -0.49 6.04
CA ILE A 27 -9.80 -1.59 5.08
C ILE A 27 -9.13 -2.81 5.72
N SER A 28 -8.20 -2.62 6.66
CA SER A 28 -7.58 -3.73 7.38
C SER A 28 -8.60 -4.54 8.17
N ARG A 29 -9.53 -3.86 8.87
CA ARG A 29 -10.62 -4.54 9.60
C ARG A 29 -11.53 -5.34 8.68
N PHE A 30 -11.85 -4.80 7.51
CA PHE A 30 -12.65 -5.51 6.51
C PHE A 30 -11.90 -6.74 5.96
N LEU A 31 -10.65 -6.57 5.52
CA LEU A 31 -9.86 -7.65 4.92
C LEU A 31 -9.65 -8.80 5.92
N ALA A 32 -9.30 -8.48 7.17
CA ALA A 32 -9.10 -9.48 8.21
C ALA A 32 -10.42 -10.08 8.72
N GLY A 33 -11.42 -9.25 8.99
CA GLY A 33 -12.68 -9.69 9.62
C GLY A 33 -13.64 -10.38 8.67
N THR A 34 -13.70 -9.95 7.41
CA THR A 34 -14.67 -10.44 6.43
C THR A 34 -14.07 -11.47 5.49
N LEU A 35 -12.84 -11.25 5.02
CA LEU A 35 -12.18 -12.18 4.09
C LEU A 35 -11.22 -13.14 4.79
N GLY A 36 -10.86 -12.88 6.05
CA GLY A 36 -9.87 -13.67 6.77
C GLY A 36 -8.43 -13.44 6.29
N HIS A 37 -8.16 -12.37 5.53
CA HIS A 37 -6.84 -12.11 4.95
C HIS A 37 -5.92 -11.39 5.94
N ARG A 38 -4.62 -11.63 5.83
CA ARG A 38 -3.59 -10.87 6.52
C ARG A 38 -3.33 -9.56 5.77
N VAL A 39 -2.90 -8.54 6.51
CA VAL A 39 -2.67 -7.20 5.96
C VAL A 39 -1.29 -6.71 6.35
N PHE A 40 -0.54 -6.21 5.37
CA PHE A 40 0.66 -5.42 5.57
C PHE A 40 0.32 -3.94 5.39
N ASN A 41 0.47 -3.18 6.48
CA ASN A 41 0.21 -1.74 6.52
C ASN A 41 1.54 -0.99 6.74
N PRO A 42 2.13 -0.38 5.70
CA PRO A 42 3.42 0.31 5.82
C PRO A 42 3.45 1.37 6.94
N CYS A 43 2.34 2.07 7.21
CA CYS A 43 2.26 3.09 8.26
C CYS A 43 2.49 2.56 9.68
N VAL A 44 2.17 1.28 9.93
CA VAL A 44 2.35 0.66 11.25
C VAL A 44 3.73 0.03 11.35
N GLU A 45 4.17 -0.61 10.27
CA GLU A 45 5.41 -1.38 10.22
C GLU A 45 6.66 -0.49 10.30
N GLU A 46 6.60 0.75 9.79
CA GLU A 46 7.67 1.75 9.98
C GLU A 46 8.06 1.89 11.47
N ASN A 47 7.08 1.86 12.39
CA ASN A 47 7.32 2.01 13.82
C ASN A 47 8.07 0.83 14.45
N HIS A 48 7.97 -0.36 13.85
CA HIS A 48 8.66 -1.56 14.34
C HIS A 48 10.06 -1.71 13.75
N LEU A 49 10.31 -1.10 12.60
CA LEU A 49 11.59 -1.18 11.91
C LEU A 49 12.59 -0.17 12.45
N LEU A 50 12.15 1.04 12.79
CA LEU A 50 13.04 2.12 13.20
C LEU A 50 13.43 2.04 14.67
N SER A 51 14.69 2.33 14.98
CA SER A 51 15.11 2.57 16.36
C SER A 51 14.40 3.82 16.92
N ALA A 52 14.39 3.97 18.25
CA ALA A 52 13.77 5.16 18.86
C ALA A 52 14.43 6.47 18.40
N GLU A 53 15.74 6.46 18.09
CA GLU A 53 16.43 7.62 17.52
C GLU A 53 16.04 7.84 16.06
N GLU A 54 16.06 6.78 15.25
CA GLU A 54 15.65 6.85 13.84
C GLU A 54 14.24 7.41 13.75
N PHE A 55 13.29 6.90 14.53
CA PHE A 55 11.91 7.39 14.52
C PHE A 55 11.79 8.90 14.81
N ARG A 56 12.60 9.43 15.73
CA ARG A 56 12.56 10.87 16.10
C ARG A 56 13.26 11.76 15.08
N GLU A 57 14.44 11.35 14.63
CA GLU A 57 15.36 12.23 13.88
C GLU A 57 15.26 12.04 12.36
N PHE A 58 14.72 10.92 11.90
CA PHE A 58 14.81 10.51 10.50
C PHE A 58 14.34 11.60 9.52
N ARG A 59 13.18 12.22 9.75
CA ARG A 59 12.67 13.27 8.85
C ARG A 59 13.59 14.51 8.84
N ARG A 60 14.18 14.88 9.97
CA ARG A 60 15.11 16.00 10.11
C ARG A 60 16.42 15.75 9.36
N TRP A 61 16.93 14.52 9.36
CA TRP A 61 18.15 14.16 8.62
C TRP A 61 18.07 14.42 7.12
N LYS A 62 16.86 14.55 6.53
CA LYS A 62 16.70 14.96 5.13
C LYS A 62 17.43 16.28 4.81
N GLU A 63 17.47 17.19 5.79
CA GLU A 63 18.14 18.49 5.69
C GLU A 63 19.50 18.50 6.38
N THR A 64 19.67 17.74 7.47
CA THR A 64 20.85 17.86 8.34
C THR A 64 21.90 16.76 8.17
N ASP A 65 21.52 15.56 7.70
CA ASP A 65 22.41 14.40 7.51
C ASP A 65 21.86 13.47 6.41
N LEU A 66 22.05 13.89 5.15
CA LEU A 66 21.55 13.15 4.00
C LEU A 66 22.10 11.70 3.91
N PRO A 67 23.38 11.41 4.23
CA PRO A 67 23.87 10.04 4.32
C PRO A 67 23.07 9.17 5.30
N GLN A 68 22.80 9.64 6.51
CA GLN A 68 22.01 8.90 7.49
C GLN A 68 20.55 8.76 7.05
N PHE A 69 19.94 9.83 6.54
CA PHE A 69 18.59 9.79 5.95
C PHE A 69 18.48 8.69 4.89
N ARG A 70 19.45 8.63 3.97
CA ARG A 70 19.48 7.61 2.90
C ARG A 70 19.62 6.20 3.45
N ARG A 71 20.42 5.98 4.49
CA ARG A 71 20.55 4.66 5.14
C ARG A 71 19.20 4.21 5.71
N THR A 72 18.54 5.07 6.48
CA THR A 72 17.24 4.76 7.09
C THR A 72 16.14 4.59 6.03
N MET A 73 16.06 5.45 5.01
CA MET A 73 15.09 5.27 3.91
C MET A 73 15.28 3.96 3.15
N ARG A 74 16.53 3.57 2.88
CA ARG A 74 16.80 2.31 2.17
C ARG A 74 16.36 1.10 2.99
N LYS A 75 16.44 1.16 4.32
CA LYS A 75 15.91 0.12 5.20
C LYS A 75 14.40 -0.02 5.01
N LEU A 76 13.66 1.09 5.05
CA LEU A 76 12.21 1.10 4.82
C LEU A 76 11.85 0.58 3.41
N ILE A 77 12.48 1.13 2.37
CA ILE A 77 12.27 0.72 0.97
C ILE A 77 12.53 -0.77 0.80
N ASN A 78 13.65 -1.28 1.31
CA ASN A 78 14.00 -2.69 1.16
C ASN A 78 13.01 -3.61 1.87
N THR A 79 12.54 -3.23 3.06
CA THR A 79 11.53 -4.01 3.78
C THR A 79 10.20 -4.01 3.03
N ASP A 80 9.71 -2.85 2.63
CA ASP A 80 8.43 -2.73 1.93
C ASP A 80 8.44 -3.50 0.61
N LEU A 81 9.53 -3.39 -0.17
CA LEU A 81 9.67 -4.10 -1.43
C LEU A 81 9.87 -5.62 -1.26
N ASP A 82 10.55 -6.08 -0.20
CA ASP A 82 10.63 -7.52 0.09
C ASP A 82 9.23 -8.10 0.37
N ILE A 83 8.44 -7.41 1.20
CA ILE A 83 7.08 -7.86 1.50
C ILE A 83 6.20 -7.81 0.25
N LEU A 84 6.26 -6.71 -0.49
CA LEU A 84 5.49 -6.53 -1.71
C LEU A 84 5.81 -7.64 -2.72
N LEU A 85 7.10 -7.91 -2.99
CA LEU A 85 7.47 -8.78 -4.11
C LEU A 85 7.49 -10.26 -3.77
N ASN A 86 7.71 -10.62 -2.50
CA ASN A 86 7.95 -12.01 -2.12
C ASN A 86 6.82 -12.61 -1.28
N LYS A 87 5.92 -11.81 -0.73
CA LYS A 87 4.91 -12.29 0.23
C LYS A 87 3.49 -11.85 -0.07
N THR A 88 3.30 -10.82 -0.90
CA THR A 88 1.99 -10.21 -1.14
C THR A 88 1.26 -10.93 -2.26
N ASP A 89 -0.01 -11.28 -2.00
CA ASP A 89 -0.88 -11.90 -2.99
C ASP A 89 -1.60 -10.87 -3.87
N TYR A 90 -1.93 -9.69 -3.32
CA TYR A 90 -2.45 -8.55 -4.06
C TYR A 90 -2.29 -7.23 -3.30
N VAL A 91 -2.37 -6.13 -4.04
CA VAL A 91 -2.30 -4.76 -3.52
C VAL A 91 -3.69 -4.13 -3.48
N VAL A 92 -4.01 -3.46 -2.39
CA VAL A 92 -5.08 -2.45 -2.34
C VAL A 92 -4.43 -1.08 -2.31
N CYS A 93 -4.79 -0.23 -3.27
CA CYS A 93 -4.22 1.10 -3.43
C CYS A 93 -5.30 2.17 -3.25
N LEU A 94 -5.06 3.16 -2.37
CA LEU A 94 -5.79 4.42 -2.40
C LEU A 94 -5.00 5.44 -3.24
N TRP A 95 -5.61 5.91 -4.32
CA TRP A 95 -5.05 6.92 -5.21
C TRP A 95 -5.81 8.25 -5.08
N ASP A 96 -5.23 9.20 -4.35
CA ASP A 96 -5.76 10.54 -4.13
C ASP A 96 -4.71 11.62 -4.52
N GLU A 97 -5.06 12.89 -4.32
CA GLU A 97 -4.15 14.01 -4.61
C GLU A 97 -2.83 13.96 -3.83
N HIS A 98 -2.80 13.31 -2.67
CA HIS A 98 -1.63 13.22 -1.81
C HIS A 98 -0.58 12.24 -2.36
N VAL A 99 -1.00 11.28 -3.18
CA VAL A 99 -0.08 10.35 -3.85
C VAL A 99 0.78 11.07 -4.89
N LEU A 100 0.25 12.11 -5.54
CA LEU A 100 0.88 12.76 -6.69
C LEU A 100 2.27 13.35 -6.40
N ASN A 101 2.52 13.79 -5.16
CA ASN A 101 3.80 14.35 -4.74
C ASN A 101 4.75 13.31 -4.12
N GLY A 102 4.31 12.05 -3.96
CA GLY A 102 5.08 10.97 -3.34
C GLY A 102 5.76 10.06 -4.35
N GLY A 103 6.93 9.51 -3.98
CA GLY A 103 7.65 8.53 -4.82
C GLY A 103 7.29 7.06 -4.55
N GLY A 104 6.87 6.73 -3.31
CA GLY A 104 6.70 5.35 -2.85
C GLY A 104 5.66 4.56 -3.63
N THR A 105 4.40 4.99 -3.54
CA THR A 105 3.27 4.31 -4.21
C THR A 105 3.46 4.19 -5.72
N HIS A 106 4.02 5.20 -6.38
CA HIS A 106 4.36 5.12 -7.81
C HIS A 106 5.30 3.94 -8.13
N GLY A 107 6.37 3.78 -7.31
CA GLY A 107 7.33 2.69 -7.44
C GLY A 107 6.72 1.33 -7.09
N GLU A 108 5.97 1.25 -6.00
CA GLU A 108 5.26 0.04 -5.55
C GLU A 108 4.35 -0.50 -6.66
N LEU A 109 3.51 0.33 -7.28
CA LEU A 109 2.58 -0.11 -8.33
C LEU A 109 3.31 -0.62 -9.57
N THR A 110 4.39 0.06 -9.97
CA THR A 110 5.20 -0.37 -11.12
C THR A 110 5.83 -1.74 -10.87
N LEU A 111 6.34 -1.98 -9.66
CA LEU A 111 6.97 -3.24 -9.28
C LEU A 111 5.93 -4.36 -9.08
N ALA A 112 4.77 -4.06 -8.51
CA ALA A 112 3.65 -4.99 -8.39
C ALA A 112 3.21 -5.47 -9.78
N TYR A 113 3.00 -4.55 -10.72
CA TYR A 113 2.69 -4.87 -12.12
C TYR A 113 3.79 -5.74 -12.74
N HIS A 114 5.06 -5.36 -12.59
CA HIS A 114 6.19 -6.13 -13.14
C HIS A 114 6.24 -7.57 -12.60
N ARG A 115 5.77 -7.79 -11.37
CA ARG A 115 5.73 -9.11 -10.73
C ARG A 115 4.40 -9.85 -10.95
N ASN A 116 3.47 -9.31 -11.73
CA ASN A 116 2.11 -9.82 -11.94
C ASN A 116 1.29 -9.93 -10.65
N ILE A 117 1.53 -9.03 -9.69
CA ILE A 117 0.73 -8.92 -8.47
C ILE A 117 -0.49 -8.06 -8.79
N PRO A 118 -1.73 -8.55 -8.57
CA PRO A 118 -2.93 -7.77 -8.84
C PRO A 118 -2.99 -6.49 -8.02
N VAL A 119 -3.38 -5.39 -8.66
CA VAL A 119 -3.55 -4.07 -8.03
C VAL A 119 -5.01 -3.65 -8.13
N TYR A 120 -5.67 -3.56 -6.98
CA TYR A 120 -7.04 -3.05 -6.85
C TYR A 120 -7.00 -1.62 -6.32
N MET A 121 -7.31 -0.66 -7.20
CA MET A 121 -7.16 0.77 -6.91
C MET A 121 -8.51 1.43 -6.64
N VAL A 122 -8.63 2.14 -5.52
CA VAL A 122 -9.68 3.13 -5.28
C VAL A 122 -9.12 4.50 -5.65
N SER A 123 -9.73 5.18 -6.62
CA SER A 123 -9.32 6.53 -7.01
C SER A 123 -10.26 7.60 -6.48
N LYS A 124 -9.69 8.64 -5.87
CA LYS A 124 -10.40 9.88 -5.46
C LYS A 124 -10.26 11.02 -6.47
N ILE A 125 -9.39 10.85 -7.47
CA ILE A 125 -9.26 11.79 -8.58
C ILE A 125 -9.84 11.20 -9.88
N PRO A 126 -10.30 12.05 -10.82
CA PRO A 126 -10.75 11.57 -12.13
C PRO A 126 -9.65 10.82 -12.87
N ARG A 127 -10.01 9.76 -13.61
CA ARG A 127 -9.05 8.94 -14.38
C ARG A 127 -8.16 9.76 -15.32
N ALA A 128 -8.70 10.82 -15.91
CA ALA A 128 -7.94 11.73 -16.77
C ALA A 128 -6.79 12.46 -16.04
N GLY A 129 -6.85 12.57 -14.70
CA GLY A 129 -5.79 13.12 -13.86
C GLY A 129 -4.79 12.07 -13.36
N ILE A 130 -4.96 10.80 -13.72
CA ILE A 130 -4.02 9.72 -13.35
C ILE A 130 -3.11 9.47 -14.55
N SER A 131 -1.81 9.38 -14.29
CA SER A 131 -0.81 9.02 -15.30
C SER A 131 -1.18 7.71 -16.00
N SER A 132 -1.06 7.67 -17.33
CA SER A 132 -1.27 6.44 -18.11
C SER A 132 -0.37 5.30 -17.66
N TRP A 133 0.83 5.60 -17.17
CA TRP A 133 1.74 4.62 -16.59
C TRP A 133 1.13 3.93 -15.37
N ILE A 134 0.52 4.71 -14.49
CA ILE A 134 -0.11 4.21 -13.26
C ILE A 134 -1.38 3.44 -13.58
N LEU A 135 -2.23 3.95 -14.48
CA LEU A 135 -3.41 3.21 -14.94
C LEU A 135 -3.03 1.86 -15.53
N GLY A 136 -1.95 1.79 -16.30
CA GLY A 136 -1.41 0.54 -16.86
C GLY A 136 -0.94 -0.47 -15.81
N CYS A 137 -0.65 -0.04 -14.59
CA CYS A 137 -0.27 -0.91 -13.48
C CYS A 137 -1.47 -1.51 -12.73
N THR A 138 -2.70 -1.03 -12.99
CA THR A 138 -3.91 -1.47 -12.25
C THR A 138 -4.54 -2.73 -12.85
N THR A 139 -5.08 -3.59 -11.99
CA THR A 139 -5.93 -4.71 -12.39
C THR A 139 -7.40 -4.31 -12.46
N GLU A 140 -7.89 -3.61 -11.44
CA GLU A 140 -9.23 -3.02 -11.41
C GLU A 140 -9.22 -1.65 -10.72
N LEU A 141 -10.17 -0.80 -11.11
CA LEU A 141 -10.33 0.56 -10.62
C LEU A 141 -11.74 0.76 -10.04
N PHE A 142 -11.81 1.37 -8.88
CA PHE A 142 -13.04 1.64 -8.13
C PHE A 142 -13.14 3.11 -7.74
N GLU A 143 -14.36 3.62 -7.64
CA GLU A 143 -14.61 5.02 -7.22
C GLU A 143 -14.60 5.18 -5.70
N ASN A 144 -14.86 4.09 -4.98
CA ASN A 144 -14.94 4.09 -3.53
C ASN A 144 -14.65 2.70 -2.94
N PHE A 145 -14.41 2.68 -1.63
CA PHE A 145 -14.12 1.45 -0.91
C PHE A 145 -15.28 0.47 -0.86
N GLU A 146 -16.54 0.92 -0.95
CA GLU A 146 -17.69 0.00 -0.96
C GLU A 146 -17.73 -0.83 -2.26
N GLN A 147 -17.47 -0.22 -3.41
CA GLN A 147 -17.32 -0.95 -4.68
C GLN A 147 -16.16 -1.95 -4.62
N LEU A 148 -15.01 -1.55 -4.06
CA LEU A 148 -13.88 -2.45 -3.86
C LEU A 148 -14.25 -3.63 -2.94
N LYS A 149 -14.85 -3.36 -1.78
CA LYS A 149 -15.25 -4.37 -0.80
C LYS A 149 -16.19 -5.40 -1.45
N GLY A 150 -17.23 -4.94 -2.16
CA GLY A 150 -18.15 -5.82 -2.87
C GLY A 150 -17.45 -6.72 -3.89
N PHE A 151 -16.55 -6.15 -4.70
CA PHE A 151 -15.77 -6.92 -5.67
C PHE A 151 -14.88 -7.98 -5.00
N LEU A 152 -14.15 -7.62 -3.93
CA LEU A 152 -13.26 -8.55 -3.23
C LEU A 152 -14.05 -9.68 -2.56
N GLU A 153 -15.21 -9.37 -1.97
CA GLU A 153 -16.10 -10.41 -1.43
C GLU A 153 -16.53 -11.38 -2.52
N GLU A 154 -17.03 -10.91 -3.66
CA GLU A 154 -17.45 -11.79 -4.74
C GLU A 154 -16.29 -12.63 -5.29
N LYS A 155 -15.11 -12.03 -5.42
CA LYS A 155 -13.91 -12.67 -5.93
C LYS A 155 -13.43 -13.80 -5.01
N PHE A 156 -13.42 -13.58 -3.69
CA PHE A 156 -12.82 -14.50 -2.73
C PHE A 156 -13.84 -15.39 -2.00
N LYS A 157 -15.13 -15.03 -1.91
CA LYS A 157 -16.18 -15.93 -1.39
C LYS A 157 -16.37 -17.17 -2.26
N LYS A 158 -16.14 -17.08 -3.57
CA LYS A 158 -16.24 -18.23 -4.50
C LYS A 158 -15.20 -19.33 -4.24
N ASN A 159 -14.14 -19.05 -3.48
CA ASN A 159 -13.09 -20.04 -3.19
C ASN A 159 -13.40 -20.92 -1.97
N PHE A 160 -14.47 -20.66 -1.23
CA PHE A 160 -14.87 -21.45 -0.04
C PHE A 160 -16.06 -22.42 -0.28
N GLN A 161 -16.56 -22.52 -1.52
CA GLN A 161 -17.73 -23.35 -1.88
C GLN A 161 -17.42 -24.56 -2.79
N THR A 162 -16.15 -24.96 -2.91
CA THR A 162 -15.71 -26.18 -3.60
C THR A 162 -14.78 -26.99 -2.73
#